data_AF-A0A2V9T1W5-F1
#
_entry.id   AF-A0A2V9T1W5-F1
#
_cell.length_a   1.000
_cell.length_b   1.000
_cell.length_c   1.000
_cell.angle_alpha   90.00
_cell.angle_beta   90.00
_cell.angle_gamma   90.00
#
_symmetry.space_group_name_H-M   'P 1'
#
loop_
_entity.id
_entity.type
_entity.pdbx_description
1 polymer ?
#
loop_
_entity_poly.entity_id
_entity_poly.type
_entity_poly.pdbx_seq_one_letter_code
_entity_poly.pdbx_strand_id
1 'polypeptide(L)'
;MSGVALGPLKQPGLMTIPFNSNARFIDPMLFPNGLPKPIPRHIDQNLVTAYYEQYNFGTQYELAKDFALEANYVGTLGRKLIGILNRNTYDGRTSGAGPSIRPNPTINSDNARGNFYNSNYNALNLTLRKRFSHGLSFNANYTYAKALDELSDVFRSKTAQISATDVQNIHYDYGPANFDIRHRVVAASTMTCPC
;
A
#
# COMPACT_ATOMS: atom_id res chain seq x y z
N MET A 1 8.85 40.87 -6.95
CA MET A 1 7.86 40.15 -7.80
C MET A 1 8.38 40.16 -9.22
N SER A 2 8.70 39.01 -9.79
CA SER A 2 8.70 38.75 -11.24
C SER A 2 8.69 37.24 -11.42
N GLY A 3 7.49 36.67 -11.43
CA GLY A 3 7.27 35.24 -11.62
C GLY A 3 7.05 34.99 -13.10
N VAL A 4 8.07 34.48 -13.78
CA VAL A 4 7.90 33.93 -15.13
C VAL A 4 7.10 32.63 -15.00
N ALA A 5 6.00 32.52 -15.74
CA ALA A 5 5.25 31.28 -15.85
C ALA A 5 6.11 30.24 -16.55
N LEU A 6 6.65 29.29 -15.79
CA LEU A 6 7.38 28.14 -16.35
C LEU A 6 6.35 27.18 -16.95
N GLY A 7 6.57 26.84 -18.23
CA GLY A 7 5.68 25.99 -19.02
C GLY A 7 5.45 24.60 -18.43
N PRO A 8 4.57 23.79 -19.04
CA PRO A 8 4.17 22.49 -18.50
C PRO A 8 5.39 21.58 -18.26
N LEU A 9 5.73 21.41 -16.98
CA LEU A 9 6.86 20.60 -16.53
C LEU A 9 6.47 19.13 -16.63
N LYS A 10 7.14 18.37 -17.50
CA LYS A 10 6.90 16.93 -17.68
C LYS A 10 7.11 16.08 -16.42
N GLN A 11 7.71 16.62 -15.36
CA GLN A 11 7.70 16.09 -14.00
C GLN A 11 7.74 17.26 -13.01
N PRO A 12 6.69 17.52 -12.21
CA PRO A 12 6.77 18.49 -11.13
C PRO A 12 7.59 17.85 -10.00
N GLY A 13 8.85 18.27 -9.84
CA GLY A 13 9.67 17.76 -8.75
C GLY A 13 11.06 18.36 -8.74
N LEU A 14 11.47 18.85 -7.56
CA LEU A 14 12.82 19.30 -7.19
C LEU A 14 13.33 20.66 -7.70
N MET A 15 13.06 21.12 -8.93
CA MET A 15 13.74 22.33 -9.47
C MET A 15 12.90 23.62 -9.57
N THR A 16 11.61 23.59 -9.23
CA THR A 16 10.71 24.74 -9.45
C THR A 16 9.88 25.11 -8.22
N ILE A 17 10.47 24.91 -7.04
CA ILE A 17 9.84 25.33 -5.78
C ILE A 17 10.20 26.80 -5.57
N PRO A 18 9.24 27.74 -5.49
CA PRO A 18 9.52 29.19 -5.47
C PRO A 18 10.17 29.68 -4.17
N PHE A 19 10.50 28.80 -3.24
CA PHE A 19 11.17 29.13 -1.99
C PHE A 19 12.69 29.15 -2.22
N ASN A 20 13.17 30.25 -2.79
CA ASN A 20 14.60 30.53 -2.90
C ASN A 20 15.18 31.23 -1.65
N SER A 21 14.34 31.58 -0.67
CA SER A 21 14.78 32.19 0.59
C SER A 21 13.84 31.89 1.76
N ASN A 22 14.43 31.79 2.95
CA ASN A 22 13.74 31.66 4.23
C ASN A 22 13.49 33.04 4.89
N ALA A 23 13.51 34.12 4.10
CA ALA A 23 13.51 35.51 4.58
C ALA A 23 12.22 35.95 5.30
N ARG A 24 11.20 35.09 5.41
CA ARG A 24 10.02 35.33 6.24
C ARG A 24 10.12 34.73 7.66
N PHE A 25 11.21 34.03 7.97
CA PHE A 25 11.46 33.38 9.26
C PHE A 25 12.72 33.90 9.97
N ILE A 26 13.29 35.03 9.54
CA ILE A 26 14.51 35.68 10.07
C ILE A 26 14.27 36.39 11.41
N ASP A 27 13.68 35.68 12.37
CA ASP A 27 13.66 36.09 13.78
C ASP A 27 14.69 35.24 14.56
N PRO A 28 15.86 35.80 14.90
CA PRO A 28 16.90 35.10 15.66
C PRO A 28 16.45 34.68 17.07
N MET A 29 15.40 35.29 17.63
CA MET A 29 14.86 34.93 18.95
C MET A 29 13.92 33.73 18.89
N LEU A 30 13.19 33.56 17.78
CA LEU A 30 12.29 32.41 17.59
C LEU A 30 13.02 31.16 17.05
N PHE A 31 14.14 31.35 16.33
CA PHE A 31 14.88 30.25 15.70
C PHE A 31 16.40 30.30 15.97
N PRO A 32 16.83 30.13 17.23
CA PRO A 32 18.24 30.26 17.65
C PRO A 32 19.18 29.21 17.02
N ASN A 33 18.65 28.11 16.49
CA ASN A 33 19.40 27.02 15.87
C ASN A 33 19.35 27.04 14.32
N GLY A 34 18.94 28.17 13.72
CA GLY A 34 18.83 28.36 12.28
C GLY A 34 17.39 28.33 11.75
N LEU A 35 17.19 28.89 10.56
CA LEU A 35 15.87 29.07 9.96
C LEU A 35 15.20 27.72 9.67
N PRO A 36 13.91 27.54 10.02
CA PRO A 36 13.18 26.32 9.67
C PRO A 36 13.12 26.18 8.15
N LYS A 37 13.57 25.03 7.64
CA LYS A 37 13.49 24.73 6.21
C LYS A 37 12.05 24.40 5.82
N PRO A 38 11.52 24.96 4.71
CA PRO A 38 10.17 24.66 4.27
C PRO A 38 10.01 23.17 3.90
N ILE A 39 8.78 22.67 4.05
CA ILE A 39 8.34 21.33 3.66
C ILE A 39 7.32 21.50 2.52
N PRO A 40 7.78 21.49 1.26
CA PRO A 40 6.90 21.59 0.11
C PRO A 40 5.90 20.43 0.09
N ARG A 41 4.67 20.72 -0.32
CA ARG A 41 3.63 19.71 -0.56
C ARG A 41 3.07 19.93 -1.94
N HIS A 42 3.10 18.90 -2.76
CA HIS A 42 2.63 19.00 -4.13
C HIS A 42 1.97 17.69 -4.58
N ILE A 43 1.16 17.79 -5.62
CA ILE A 43 0.46 16.66 -6.24
C ILE A 43 0.99 16.55 -7.67
N ASP A 44 1.23 15.32 -8.11
CA ASP A 44 1.54 15.03 -9.50
C ASP A 44 0.43 15.56 -10.40
N GLN A 45 0.80 16.36 -11.40
CA GLN A 45 -0.15 16.92 -12.36
C GLN A 45 -0.76 15.85 -13.26
N ASN A 46 -0.09 14.71 -13.40
CA ASN A 46 -0.57 13.55 -14.14
C ASN A 46 -1.21 12.48 -13.24
N LEU A 47 -1.69 12.88 -12.05
CA LEU A 47 -2.39 11.98 -11.15
C LEU A 47 -3.63 11.40 -11.84
N VAL A 48 -3.72 10.09 -11.84
CA VAL A 48 -4.87 9.35 -12.37
C VAL A 48 -5.61 8.63 -11.26
N THR A 49 -6.86 8.30 -11.52
CA THR A 49 -7.70 7.55 -10.58
C THR A 49 -7.10 6.17 -10.32
N ALA A 50 -6.92 5.83 -9.04
CA ALA A 50 -6.54 4.49 -8.61
C ALA A 50 -7.67 3.51 -8.93
N TYR A 51 -7.32 2.32 -9.40
CA TYR A 51 -8.30 1.30 -9.74
C TYR A 51 -7.80 -0.08 -9.30
N TYR A 52 -8.73 -1.03 -9.19
CA TYR A 52 -8.41 -2.43 -8.99
C TYR A 52 -9.05 -3.27 -10.10
N GLU A 53 -8.32 -4.26 -10.56
CA GLU A 53 -8.84 -5.27 -11.47
C GLU A 53 -9.14 -6.52 -10.64
N GLN A 54 -10.37 -7.00 -10.73
CA GLN A 54 -10.79 -8.21 -10.02
C GLN A 54 -11.12 -9.30 -11.02
N TYR A 55 -10.62 -10.50 -10.75
CA TYR A 55 -11.04 -11.71 -11.44
C TYR A 55 -11.49 -12.73 -10.40
N ASN A 56 -12.56 -13.44 -10.73
CA ASN A 56 -13.06 -14.53 -9.92
C ASN A 56 -13.25 -15.76 -10.81
N PHE A 57 -13.01 -16.92 -10.23
CA PHE A 57 -13.25 -18.20 -10.88
C PHE A 57 -13.81 -19.15 -9.84
N GLY A 58 -15.01 -19.64 -10.09
CA GLY A 58 -15.71 -20.57 -9.20
C GLY A 58 -16.00 -21.87 -9.92
N THR A 59 -15.72 -22.98 -9.26
CA THR A 59 -16.18 -24.30 -9.69
C THR A 59 -16.85 -25.01 -8.53
N GLN A 60 -17.94 -25.70 -8.82
CA GLN A 60 -18.65 -26.51 -7.85
C GLN A 60 -18.81 -27.91 -8.41
N TYR A 61 -18.53 -28.90 -7.58
CA TYR A 61 -18.59 -30.30 -7.95
C TYR A 61 -19.27 -31.10 -6.84
N GLU A 62 -20.21 -31.97 -7.22
CA GLU A 62 -20.80 -32.95 -6.32
C GLU A 62 -19.86 -34.17 -6.25
N LEU A 63 -19.14 -34.31 -5.13
CA LEU A 63 -18.15 -35.39 -4.95
C LEU A 63 -18.82 -36.75 -4.82
N ALA A 64 -19.94 -36.80 -4.12
CA ALA A 64 -20.76 -37.97 -3.88
C ALA A 64 -22.16 -37.53 -3.46
N LYS A 65 -23.09 -38.47 -3.35
CA LYS A 65 -24.41 -38.20 -2.77
C LYS A 65 -24.24 -37.53 -1.41
N ASP A 66 -24.86 -36.37 -1.26
CA ASP A 66 -24.80 -35.48 -0.08
C ASP A 66 -23.49 -34.69 0.12
N PHE A 67 -22.47 -34.81 -0.74
CA PHE A 67 -21.21 -34.06 -0.62
C PHE A 67 -20.98 -33.12 -1.80
N ALA A 68 -20.79 -31.83 -1.52
CA ALA A 68 -20.43 -30.82 -2.50
C ALA A 68 -19.10 -30.15 -2.13
N LEU A 69 -18.20 -30.05 -3.10
CA LEU A 69 -16.98 -29.26 -3.02
C LEU A 69 -17.13 -28.04 -3.91
N GLU A 70 -16.79 -26.89 -3.37
CA GLU A 70 -16.80 -25.61 -4.07
C GLU A 70 -15.41 -24.99 -3.93
N ALA A 71 -14.83 -24.59 -5.06
CA ALA A 71 -13.53 -23.94 -5.11
C ALA A 71 -13.68 -22.59 -5.81
N ASN A 72 -13.49 -21.52 -5.06
CA ASN A 72 -13.60 -20.15 -5.53
C ASN A 72 -12.25 -19.44 -5.41
N TYR A 73 -11.65 -19.10 -6.53
CA TYR A 73 -10.49 -18.25 -6.61
C TYR A 73 -10.91 -16.80 -6.83
N VAL A 74 -10.31 -15.87 -6.09
CA VAL A 74 -10.45 -14.42 -6.29
C VAL A 74 -9.07 -13.79 -6.33
N GLY A 75 -8.80 -13.02 -7.38
CA GLY A 75 -7.61 -12.20 -7.50
C GLY A 75 -7.98 -10.74 -7.66
N THR A 76 -7.25 -9.87 -6.97
CA THR A 76 -7.43 -8.42 -7.01
C THR A 76 -6.08 -7.77 -7.22
N LEU A 77 -5.94 -7.02 -8.30
CA LEU A 77 -4.73 -6.27 -8.65
C LEU A 77 -5.00 -4.79 -8.45
N GLY A 78 -4.46 -4.20 -7.39
CA GLY A 78 -4.45 -2.76 -7.19
C GLY A 78 -3.41 -2.09 -8.09
N ARG A 79 -3.84 -1.10 -8.86
CA ARG A 79 -3.00 -0.37 -9.81
C ARG A 79 -3.10 1.12 -9.58
N LYS A 80 -1.96 1.79 -9.74
CA LYS A 80 -1.86 3.25 -9.65
C LYS A 80 -2.38 3.76 -8.30
N LEU A 81 -2.04 3.08 -7.21
CA LEU A 81 -2.48 3.48 -5.88
C LEU A 81 -1.82 4.80 -5.48
N ILE A 82 -2.60 5.67 -4.85
CA ILE A 82 -2.13 6.99 -4.40
C ILE A 82 -1.19 6.79 -3.22
N GLY A 83 -0.02 7.41 -3.32
CA GLY A 83 1.03 7.36 -2.33
C GLY A 83 1.56 8.74 -1.96
N ILE A 84 2.25 8.81 -0.84
CA ILE A 84 3.04 9.96 -0.44
C ILE A 84 4.50 9.53 -0.37
N LEU A 85 5.38 10.26 -1.06
CA LEU A 85 6.81 10.01 -1.04
C LEU A 85 7.56 11.28 -0.64
N ASN A 86 8.63 11.10 0.12
CA ASN A 86 9.62 12.15 0.33
C ASN A 86 10.61 12.17 -0.84
N ARG A 87 10.42 13.04 -1.84
CA ARG A 87 11.33 13.13 -3.00
C ARG A 87 12.69 13.72 -2.66
N ASN A 88 12.77 14.59 -1.66
CA ASN A 88 14.01 15.13 -1.13
C ASN A 88 14.58 14.21 -0.01
N THR A 89 14.79 12.95 -0.37
CA THR A 89 15.46 11.95 0.48
C THR A 89 16.85 11.64 -0.08
N TYR A 90 17.76 11.21 0.80
CA TYR A 90 19.08 10.74 0.40
C TYR A 90 19.09 9.23 0.18
N ASP A 91 20.03 8.77 -0.63
CA ASP A 91 20.28 7.38 -0.95
C ASP A 91 21.01 6.72 0.24
N GLY A 92 20.26 6.22 1.21
CA GLY A 92 20.84 5.72 2.48
C GLY A 92 19.85 5.33 3.57
N ARG A 93 18.56 5.16 3.26
CA ARG A 93 17.61 4.46 4.14
C ARG A 93 17.73 2.94 4.03
N THR A 94 18.44 2.43 3.02
CA THR A 94 18.98 1.07 2.98
C THR A 94 20.40 1.09 3.57
N SER A 95 20.74 0.08 4.35
CA SER A 95 21.94 0.03 5.20
C SER A 95 23.25 0.35 4.46
N GLY A 96 23.94 1.41 4.90
CA GLY A 96 25.39 1.56 4.77
C GLY A 96 25.91 2.29 3.52
N ALA A 97 26.48 3.48 3.74
CA ALA A 97 27.52 4.14 2.92
C ALA A 97 27.12 5.03 1.72
N GLY A 98 25.87 5.50 1.60
CA GLY A 98 25.54 6.62 0.69
C GLY A 98 25.68 8.00 1.37
N PRO A 99 25.86 9.11 0.63
CA PRO A 99 25.89 10.45 1.21
C PRO A 99 24.57 10.75 1.93
N SER A 100 24.59 11.01 3.24
CA SER A 100 23.39 11.38 4.02
C SER A 100 22.85 12.79 3.71
N ILE A 101 23.24 13.37 2.58
CA ILE A 101 22.96 14.74 2.20
C ILE A 101 21.77 14.72 1.24
N ARG A 102 20.71 15.45 1.61
CA ARG A 102 19.52 15.62 0.77
C ARG A 102 19.91 16.30 -0.55
N PRO A 103 19.34 15.87 -1.70
CA PRO A 103 19.60 16.48 -3.01
C PRO A 103 19.42 18.00 -3.03
N ASN A 104 18.39 18.51 -2.34
CA ASN A 104 18.19 19.93 -2.15
C ASN A 104 18.36 20.31 -0.66
N PRO A 105 19.42 21.05 -0.29
CA PRO A 105 19.67 21.41 1.10
C PRO A 105 18.82 22.60 1.59
N THR A 106 18.12 23.34 0.73
CA THR A 106 17.33 24.52 1.14
C THR A 106 15.94 24.15 1.68
N ILE A 107 15.45 22.96 1.33
CA ILE A 107 14.18 22.38 1.79
C ILE A 107 14.42 21.18 2.71
N ASN A 108 13.45 20.85 3.56
CA ASN A 108 13.49 19.64 4.38
C ASN A 108 12.92 18.46 3.58
N SER A 109 11.88 17.77 4.05
CA SER A 109 11.19 16.75 3.26
C SER A 109 10.30 17.36 2.18
N ASP A 110 10.27 16.75 1.01
CA ASP A 110 9.39 17.13 -0.10
C ASP A 110 8.24 16.14 -0.20
N ASN A 111 7.04 16.55 0.18
CA ASN A 111 5.85 15.70 0.21
C ASN A 111 5.19 15.66 -1.17
N ALA A 112 5.65 14.73 -2.00
CA ALA A 112 5.08 14.45 -3.31
C ALA A 112 3.92 13.47 -3.17
N ARG A 113 2.78 13.77 -3.79
CA ARG A 113 1.63 12.87 -3.88
C ARG A 113 1.40 12.44 -5.32
N GLY A 114 1.29 11.14 -5.55
CA GLY A 114 1.22 10.58 -6.90
C GLY A 114 0.77 9.13 -6.89
N ASN A 115 0.63 8.52 -8.07
CA ASN A 115 0.34 7.10 -8.19
C ASN A 115 1.65 6.31 -8.13
N PHE A 116 2.04 5.90 -6.92
CA PHE A 116 3.37 5.35 -6.66
C PHE A 116 3.40 3.87 -6.26
N TYR A 117 2.26 3.34 -5.83
CA TYR A 117 2.18 1.99 -5.26
C TYR A 117 1.22 1.11 -6.05
N ASN A 118 1.36 -0.21 -5.89
CA ASN A 118 0.45 -1.21 -6.39
C ASN A 118 0.07 -2.17 -5.24
N SER A 119 -0.84 -3.09 -5.52
CA SER A 119 -1.11 -4.18 -4.59
C SER A 119 -1.57 -5.41 -5.35
N ASN A 120 -1.39 -6.57 -4.74
CA ASN A 120 -1.80 -7.84 -5.30
C ASN A 120 -2.36 -8.73 -4.21
N TYR A 121 -3.62 -9.11 -4.34
CA TYR A 121 -4.29 -10.01 -3.43
C TYR A 121 -4.79 -11.22 -4.21
N ASN A 122 -4.47 -12.42 -3.75
CA ASN A 122 -4.97 -13.66 -4.32
C ASN A 122 -5.51 -14.53 -3.20
N ALA A 123 -6.72 -15.05 -3.36
CA ALA A 123 -7.31 -15.98 -2.40
C ALA A 123 -8.02 -17.13 -3.10
N LEU A 124 -7.79 -18.33 -2.56
CA LEU A 124 -8.51 -19.54 -2.88
C LEU A 124 -9.37 -19.92 -1.67
N ASN A 125 -10.68 -19.94 -1.86
CA ASN A 125 -11.66 -20.39 -0.90
C ASN A 125 -12.15 -21.77 -1.32
N LEU A 126 -11.93 -22.75 -0.45
CA LEU A 126 -12.44 -24.11 -0.58
C LEU A 126 -13.56 -24.30 0.43
N THR A 127 -14.72 -24.73 -0.04
CA THR A 127 -15.88 -25.01 0.80
C THR A 127 -16.31 -26.45 0.56
N LEU A 128 -16.26 -27.26 1.62
CA LEU A 128 -16.77 -28.62 1.64
C LEU A 128 -18.07 -28.65 2.42
N ARG A 129 -19.14 -29.08 1.77
CA ARG A 129 -20.48 -29.19 2.37
C ARG A 129 -20.93 -30.63 2.34
N LYS A 130 -21.33 -31.15 3.50
CA LYS A 130 -22.08 -32.39 3.62
C LYS A 130 -23.52 -32.05 3.99
N ARG A 131 -24.47 -32.42 3.13
CA ARG A 131 -25.90 -32.36 3.44
C ARG A 131 -26.25 -33.30 4.59
N PHE A 132 -27.33 -32.98 5.29
CA PHE A 132 -27.78 -33.80 6.41
C PHE A 132 -28.17 -35.20 5.93
N SER A 133 -27.37 -36.18 6.33
CA SER A 133 -27.63 -37.59 6.07
C SER A 133 -26.97 -38.45 7.13
N HIS A 134 -27.60 -39.57 7.47
CA HIS A 134 -27.14 -40.47 8.54
C HIS A 134 -26.89 -39.75 9.88
N GLY A 135 -27.72 -38.75 10.19
CA GLY A 135 -27.66 -38.00 11.46
C GLY A 135 -26.58 -36.91 11.54
N LEU A 136 -25.86 -36.61 10.45
CA LEU A 136 -24.77 -35.63 10.42
C LEU A 136 -24.89 -34.67 9.23
N SER A 137 -24.67 -33.38 9.48
CA SER A 137 -24.40 -32.35 8.47
C SER A 137 -23.17 -31.56 8.90
N PHE A 138 -22.34 -31.14 7.95
CA PHE A 138 -21.22 -30.24 8.24
C PHE A 138 -20.90 -29.33 7.06
N ASN A 139 -20.31 -28.17 7.39
CA ASN A 139 -19.78 -27.21 6.44
C ASN A 139 -18.39 -26.80 6.91
N ALA A 140 -17.39 -27.03 6.07
CA ALA A 140 -16.01 -26.63 6.31
C ALA A 140 -15.57 -25.67 5.22
N ASN A 141 -15.00 -24.53 5.62
CA ASN A 141 -14.45 -23.52 4.74
C ASN A 141 -12.96 -23.36 5.05
N TYR A 142 -12.15 -23.34 4.00
CA TYR A 142 -10.74 -23.09 4.07
C TYR A 142 -10.36 -21.99 3.08
N THR A 143 -9.82 -20.90 3.60
CA THR A 143 -9.31 -19.78 2.81
C THR A 143 -7.79 -19.82 2.85
N TYR A 144 -7.19 -19.96 1.68
CA TYR A 144 -5.78 -19.70 1.45
C TYR A 144 -5.65 -18.35 0.76
N ALA A 145 -5.05 -17.35 1.40
CA ALA A 145 -4.90 -16.03 0.80
C ALA A 145 -3.45 -15.55 0.84
N LYS A 146 -3.11 -14.63 -0.06
CA LYS A 146 -1.83 -13.95 -0.06
C LYS A 146 -2.05 -12.50 -0.47
N ALA A 147 -1.80 -11.59 0.44
CA ALA A 147 -1.80 -10.15 0.22
C ALA A 147 -0.36 -9.66 0.08
N LEU A 148 -0.05 -8.99 -1.03
CA LEU A 148 1.24 -8.38 -1.31
C LEU A 148 1.03 -6.89 -1.62
N ASP A 149 1.87 -6.03 -1.05
CA ASP A 149 1.91 -4.60 -1.35
C ASP A 149 3.34 -4.06 -1.24
N GLU A 150 3.58 -2.91 -1.86
CA GLU A 150 4.80 -2.12 -1.60
C GLU A 150 4.66 -1.24 -0.36
N LEU A 151 3.42 -0.94 0.06
CA LEU A 151 3.14 -0.20 1.29
C LEU A 151 1.72 -0.49 1.77
N SER A 152 1.58 -1.08 2.95
CA SER A 152 0.26 -1.47 3.46
C SER A 152 -0.59 -0.32 4.02
N ASP A 153 0.02 0.83 4.35
CA ASP A 153 -0.71 2.02 4.81
C ASP A 153 0.04 3.32 4.49
N VAL A 154 -0.66 4.28 3.85
CA VAL A 154 -0.15 5.59 3.45
C VAL A 154 -0.49 6.69 4.48
N PHE A 155 -1.46 6.48 5.38
CA PHE A 155 -2.05 7.51 6.24
C PHE A 155 -2.10 7.16 7.74
N ARG A 156 -2.00 5.89 8.13
CA ARG A 156 -2.06 5.41 9.53
C ARG A 156 -1.01 4.32 9.79
N SER A 157 0.23 4.71 10.03
CA SER A 157 1.26 3.73 10.46
C SER A 157 1.12 3.39 11.94
N LYS A 158 1.04 2.08 12.28
CA LYS A 158 1.28 1.57 13.66
C LYS A 158 2.78 1.48 14.00
N THR A 159 3.65 1.55 12.99
CA THR A 159 5.10 1.32 13.08
C THR A 159 5.85 2.36 12.26
N ALA A 160 5.71 3.65 12.61
CA ALA A 160 6.56 4.81 12.28
C ALA A 160 6.99 5.09 10.82
N GLN A 161 6.79 4.19 9.86
CA GLN A 161 7.27 4.30 8.49
C GLN A 161 6.06 4.55 7.58
N ILE A 162 5.88 5.83 7.24
CA ILE A 162 4.82 6.36 6.35
C ILE A 162 5.37 6.55 4.92
N SER A 163 6.47 5.88 4.58
CA SER A 163 7.16 6.07 3.31
C SER A 163 7.96 4.83 2.94
N ALA A 164 8.11 4.61 1.64
CA ALA A 164 9.00 3.58 1.09
C ALA A 164 10.41 3.71 1.71
N THR A 165 11.03 2.57 1.99
CA THR A 165 12.42 2.47 2.46
C THR A 165 13.35 3.11 1.44
N ASP A 166 13.14 2.79 0.16
CA ASP A 166 13.81 3.44 -0.95
C ASP A 166 12.76 4.12 -1.87
N VAL A 167 12.88 5.44 -1.98
CA VAL A 167 11.98 6.28 -2.78
C VAL A 167 12.35 6.26 -4.27
N GLN A 168 13.58 5.85 -4.61
CA GLN A 168 14.05 5.64 -5.98
C GLN A 168 13.64 4.26 -6.49
N ASN A 169 13.62 3.26 -5.61
CA ASN A 169 13.14 1.91 -5.92
C ASN A 169 12.05 1.42 -4.93
N ILE A 170 10.80 1.79 -5.21
CA ILE A 170 9.64 1.46 -4.38
C ILE A 170 9.38 -0.05 -4.32
N HIS A 171 9.76 -0.79 -5.37
CA HIS A 171 9.56 -2.24 -5.40
C HIS A 171 10.47 -2.99 -4.42
N TYR A 172 11.44 -2.32 -3.79
CA TYR A 172 12.23 -2.90 -2.71
C TYR A 172 11.36 -3.32 -1.52
N ASP A 173 10.27 -2.59 -1.25
CA ASP A 173 9.35 -2.86 -0.14
C ASP A 173 8.24 -3.86 -0.52
N TYR A 174 8.27 -4.44 -1.72
CA TYR A 174 7.24 -5.38 -2.16
C TYR A 174 7.29 -6.66 -1.33
N GLY A 175 6.26 -6.88 -0.51
CA GLY A 175 6.23 -7.98 0.44
C GLY A 175 4.82 -8.31 0.95
N PRO A 176 4.70 -9.27 1.89
CA PRO A 176 3.44 -9.57 2.54
C PRO A 176 2.86 -8.34 3.23
N ALA A 177 1.61 -8.02 2.90
CA ALA A 177 0.90 -6.93 3.52
C ALA A 177 0.77 -7.14 5.03
N ASN A 178 0.65 -6.04 5.80
CA ASN A 178 0.48 -6.08 7.26
C ASN A 178 -0.75 -6.89 7.73
N PHE A 179 -1.72 -7.08 6.84
CA PHE A 179 -2.98 -7.80 7.05
C PHE A 179 -3.05 -9.13 6.26
N ASP A 180 -1.91 -9.69 5.85
CA ASP A 180 -1.83 -11.01 5.21
C ASP A 180 -2.24 -12.13 6.19
N ILE A 181 -3.43 -12.71 5.97
CA ILE A 181 -3.86 -13.94 6.66
C ILE A 181 -3.78 -15.08 5.65
N ARG A 182 -2.73 -15.88 5.79
CA ARG A 182 -2.44 -16.92 4.79
C ARG A 182 -3.37 -18.12 4.83
N HIS A 183 -3.76 -18.54 6.02
CA HIS A 183 -4.59 -19.71 6.24
C HIS A 183 -5.69 -19.38 7.23
N ARG A 184 -6.94 -19.64 6.84
CA ARG A 184 -8.09 -19.52 7.73
C ARG A 184 -9.01 -20.71 7.53
N VAL A 185 -9.34 -21.40 8.60
CA VAL A 185 -10.27 -22.54 8.62
C VAL A 185 -11.49 -22.15 9.46
N VAL A 186 -12.69 -22.42 8.94
CA VAL A 186 -13.95 -22.26 9.67
C VAL A 186 -14.78 -23.51 9.42
N ALA A 187 -15.15 -24.23 10.48
CA ALA A 187 -15.97 -25.43 10.37
C ALA A 187 -17.18 -25.36 11.31
N ALA A 188 -18.32 -25.86 10.85
CA ALA A 188 -19.53 -26.00 11.61
C ALA A 188 -20.17 -27.35 11.32
N SER A 189 -20.74 -27.99 12.34
CA SER A 189 -21.41 -29.27 12.22
C SER A 189 -22.68 -29.30 13.07
N THR A 190 -23.64 -30.10 12.62
CA THR A 190 -24.87 -30.39 13.36
C THR A 190 -25.09 -31.89 13.33
N MET A 191 -25.32 -32.48 14.50
CA MET A 191 -25.52 -33.91 14.66
C MET A 191 -26.78 -34.16 15.50
N THR A 192 -27.58 -35.15 15.11
CA THR A 192 -28.68 -35.64 15.94
C THR A 192 -28.17 -36.79 16.81
N CYS A 193 -28.32 -36.66 18.13
CA CYS A 193 -28.07 -37.74 19.07
C CYS A 193 -29.37 -38.54 19.25
N PRO A 194 -29.37 -39.88 19.12
CA PRO A 194 -30.54 -40.68 19.47
C PRO A 194 -30.72 -40.64 21.00
N CYS A 195 -31.86 -40.10 21.45
CA CYS A 195 -32.33 -40.22 22.82
C CYS A 195 -33.33 -41.38 22.97
#